data_AF-A0ABD1E2P2-F1
#
_entry.id   AF-A0ABD1E2P2-F1
#
_cell.length_a   1.000
_cell.length_b   1.000
_cell.length_c   1.000
_cell.angle_alpha   90.00
_cell.angle_beta   90.00
_cell.angle_gamma   90.00
#
_symmetry.space_group_name_H-M   'P 1'
#
loop_
_entity.id
_entity.type
_entity.pdbx_description
1 polymer ?
#
loop_
_entity_poly.entity_id
_entity_poly.type
_entity_poly.pdbx_seq_one_letter_code
_entity_poly.pdbx_strand_id
1 'polypeptide(L)'
;MSKLKFTFVILIFLIIHSKFPADTLRLTIPTQKEYLIELLNTTINDLPDLVDGFTFEADISAEDISIIHYQVNGENNKIPISNKNGTSQIELTTDQIVVIIHGWKDSGMAEWIQHMIKTYQTVGRTNTLAVDWAPLAAQNYLDAAAAAEEVGNLIGNWLLKLLKDNIQHSGNIHMLGHSLGAHIAGFAGKTFKSVSKEIHRITGLDASAPLFEYPFKQPESNRLCNTDAFSVEAYHTCIKFVGFNSPLGQQDYYVNNGGPIQPGCTKGTDFIEMLNCSHFYSHEFYTKTIRSSSYIAIECNEQLFSQYRKTVIAGENSNGTSTDSQYCVNADADFNREPI
;
A
#
# COMPACT_ATOMS: atom_id res chain seq x y z
N MET A 1 26.77 -31.20 56.79
CA MET A 1 25.52 -31.89 57.18
C MET A 1 24.39 -30.87 57.07
N SER A 2 23.60 -30.90 55.98
CA SER A 2 22.14 -31.21 55.96
C SER A 2 21.27 -30.15 56.66
N LYS A 3 20.20 -29.53 56.13
CA LYS A 3 19.13 -29.87 55.15
C LYS A 3 18.51 -28.52 54.65
N LEU A 4 18.21 -28.29 53.38
CA LEU A 4 17.01 -28.61 52.56
C LEU A 4 15.65 -27.91 52.92
N LYS A 5 15.31 -26.87 52.12
CA LYS A 5 14.03 -26.45 51.44
C LYS A 5 12.75 -25.95 52.17
N PHE A 6 12.06 -25.06 51.41
CA PHE A 6 10.65 -24.56 51.40
C PHE A 6 10.35 -23.31 52.28
N THR A 7 9.75 -22.17 51.85
CA THR A 7 8.61 -21.90 50.92
C THR A 7 8.50 -20.39 50.49
N PHE A 8 7.89 -20.16 49.32
CA PHE A 8 7.27 -18.98 48.63
C PHE A 8 7.12 -17.55 49.24
N VAL A 9 7.46 -16.55 48.38
CA VAL A 9 6.71 -15.36 47.86
C VAL A 9 5.95 -14.42 48.82
N ILE A 10 6.20 -13.10 48.72
CA ILE A 10 5.18 -12.00 48.63
C ILE A 10 5.84 -10.61 48.37
N LEU A 11 5.31 -9.93 47.34
CA LEU A 11 5.19 -8.49 47.03
C LEU A 11 6.31 -7.47 47.36
N ILE A 12 6.78 -6.78 46.32
CA ILE A 12 6.84 -5.31 46.30
C ILE A 12 6.66 -4.84 44.84
N PHE A 13 5.42 -4.43 44.49
CA PHE A 13 5.16 -3.59 43.33
C PHE A 13 5.29 -2.15 43.82
N LEU A 14 6.32 -1.44 43.36
CA LEU A 14 6.50 -0.03 43.62
C LEU A 14 5.55 0.76 42.72
N ILE A 15 4.63 1.42 43.40
CA ILE A 15 3.62 2.32 42.88
C ILE A 15 4.30 3.58 42.35
N ILE A 16 4.25 3.82 41.02
CA ILE A 16 4.42 5.15 40.45
C ILE A 16 3.02 5.65 40.07
N HIS A 17 2.41 6.44 40.95
CA HIS A 17 1.25 7.26 40.61
C HIS A 17 1.74 8.50 39.84
N SER A 18 1.81 8.41 38.51
CA SER A 18 1.77 9.61 37.67
C SER A 18 0.31 10.03 37.52
N LYS A 19 -0.01 11.23 37.98
CA LYS A 19 -1.31 11.89 37.81
C LYS A 19 -1.68 11.99 36.33
N PHE A 20 -2.44 11.02 35.82
CA PHE A 20 -3.27 11.19 34.66
C PHE A 20 -4.71 11.43 35.16
N PRO A 21 -5.38 12.53 34.76
CA PRO A 21 -6.79 12.69 35.05
C PRO A 21 -7.56 11.49 34.45
N ALA A 22 -8.40 10.89 35.30
CA ALA A 22 -9.11 9.64 35.03
C ALA A 22 -10.35 9.85 34.14
N ASP A 23 -10.14 10.45 32.96
CA ASP A 23 -11.06 10.36 31.83
C ASP A 23 -10.31 9.72 30.66
N THR A 24 -9.78 8.51 30.88
CA THR A 24 -9.33 7.66 29.78
C THR A 24 -10.58 7.18 29.05
N LEU A 25 -10.89 7.80 27.91
CA LEU A 25 -11.71 7.21 26.87
C LEU A 25 -11.15 5.79 26.63
N ARG A 26 -11.83 4.74 27.12
CA ARG A 26 -11.42 3.37 26.82
C ARG A 26 -11.69 3.15 25.34
N LEU A 27 -10.66 3.32 24.52
CA LEU A 27 -10.72 2.99 23.11
C LEU A 27 -11.05 1.49 23.01
N THR A 28 -12.24 1.17 22.56
CA THR A 28 -12.64 -0.22 22.34
C THR A 28 -12.09 -0.62 20.97
N ILE A 29 -11.18 -1.58 20.95
CA ILE A 29 -10.60 -2.10 19.70
C ILE A 29 -11.60 -3.13 19.14
N PRO A 30 -12.15 -2.90 17.94
CA PRO A 30 -13.06 -3.84 17.30
C PRO A 30 -12.31 -5.12 16.88
N THR A 31 -13.03 -6.21 16.77
CA THR A 31 -12.62 -7.39 16.00
C THR A 31 -12.61 -7.07 14.51
N GLN A 32 -11.91 -7.87 13.69
CA GLN A 32 -11.99 -7.76 12.22
C GLN A 32 -13.42 -7.84 11.69
N LYS A 33 -14.25 -8.68 12.33
CA LYS A 33 -15.66 -8.83 11.97
C LYS A 33 -16.45 -7.55 12.24
N GLU A 34 -16.27 -6.95 13.42
CA GLU A 34 -16.93 -5.69 13.78
C GLU A 34 -16.47 -4.54 12.87
N TYR A 35 -15.17 -4.44 12.59
CA TYR A 35 -14.64 -3.47 11.65
C TYR A 35 -15.23 -3.66 10.24
N LEU A 36 -15.38 -4.90 9.77
CA LEU A 36 -15.96 -5.18 8.46
C LEU A 36 -17.45 -4.80 8.39
N ILE A 37 -18.20 -5.02 9.47
CA ILE A 37 -19.61 -4.61 9.58
C ILE A 37 -19.73 -3.10 9.44
N GLU A 38 -18.87 -2.34 10.11
CA GLU A 38 -18.83 -0.87 10.04
C GLU A 38 -18.41 -0.40 8.65
N LEU A 39 -17.33 -0.96 8.09
CA LEU A 39 -16.80 -0.60 6.76
C LEU A 39 -17.82 -0.82 5.63
N LEU A 40 -18.50 -1.96 5.65
CA LEU A 40 -19.49 -2.33 4.64
C LEU A 40 -20.88 -1.76 4.94
N ASN A 41 -21.05 -1.03 6.06
CA ASN A 41 -22.32 -0.49 6.52
C ASN A 41 -23.45 -1.56 6.50
N THR A 42 -23.17 -2.72 7.08
CA THR A 42 -24.06 -3.89 7.10
C THR A 42 -24.39 -4.33 8.53
N THR A 43 -25.09 -5.45 8.72
CA THR A 43 -25.35 -6.06 10.03
C THR A 43 -24.61 -7.38 10.20
N ILE A 44 -24.49 -7.86 11.43
CA ILE A 44 -23.87 -9.16 11.73
C ILE A 44 -24.60 -10.34 11.06
N ASN A 45 -25.91 -10.20 10.81
CA ASN A 45 -26.74 -11.25 10.20
C ASN A 45 -26.63 -11.25 8.68
N ASP A 46 -26.47 -10.07 8.07
CA ASP A 46 -26.41 -9.91 6.62
C ASP A 46 -24.98 -10.03 6.06
N LEU A 47 -23.96 -9.91 6.93
CA LEU A 47 -22.55 -9.98 6.52
C LEU A 47 -22.19 -11.26 5.75
N PRO A 48 -22.60 -12.48 6.16
CA PRO A 48 -22.27 -13.70 5.41
C PRO A 48 -22.78 -13.65 3.96
N ASP A 49 -24.06 -13.32 3.77
CA ASP A 49 -24.67 -13.25 2.44
C ASP A 49 -24.03 -12.17 1.57
N LEU A 50 -23.69 -11.01 2.17
CA LEU A 50 -23.01 -9.92 1.47
C LEU A 50 -21.61 -10.33 0.98
N VAL A 51 -20.85 -11.02 1.83
CA VAL A 51 -19.49 -11.47 1.52
C VAL A 51 -19.51 -12.62 0.52
N ASP A 52 -20.39 -13.60 0.70
CA ASP A 52 -20.49 -14.76 -0.19
C ASP A 52 -21.02 -14.36 -1.57
N GLY A 53 -21.81 -13.29 -1.64
CA GLY A 53 -22.31 -12.69 -2.88
C GLY A 53 -21.36 -11.67 -3.52
N PHE A 54 -20.24 -11.32 -2.90
CA PHE A 54 -19.30 -10.34 -3.45
C PHE A 54 -18.60 -10.90 -4.70
N THR A 55 -18.64 -10.12 -5.78
CA THR A 55 -17.91 -10.39 -7.03
C THR A 55 -17.15 -9.15 -7.47
N PHE A 56 -16.12 -9.33 -8.30
CA PHE A 56 -15.40 -8.23 -8.95
C PHE A 56 -16.13 -7.72 -10.21
N GLU A 57 -17.45 -7.87 -10.25
CA GLU A 57 -18.30 -7.37 -11.34
C GLU A 57 -18.88 -6.02 -10.92
N ALA A 58 -18.40 -4.94 -11.55
CA ALA A 58 -18.95 -3.60 -11.37
C ALA A 58 -19.25 -3.00 -12.75
N ASP A 59 -20.40 -2.33 -12.86
CA ASP A 59 -20.74 -1.54 -14.05
C ASP A 59 -19.95 -0.22 -14.00
N ILE A 60 -18.81 -0.18 -14.69
CA ILE A 60 -17.92 0.98 -14.71
C ILE A 60 -17.76 1.55 -16.12
N SER A 61 -17.62 2.87 -16.20
CA SER A 61 -17.35 3.56 -17.46
C SER A 61 -15.88 3.98 -17.56
N ALA A 62 -15.31 3.83 -18.75
CA ALA A 62 -13.98 4.38 -19.07
C ALA A 62 -13.92 5.92 -18.98
N GLU A 63 -15.08 6.61 -18.94
CA GLU A 63 -15.14 8.06 -18.69
C GLU A 63 -14.86 8.42 -17.22
N ASP A 64 -15.05 7.48 -16.30
CA ASP A 64 -14.83 7.68 -14.86
C ASP A 64 -13.36 7.53 -14.45
N ILE A 65 -12.50 7.19 -15.40
CA ILE A 65 -11.07 6.96 -15.18
C ILE A 65 -10.28 7.92 -16.06
N SER A 66 -9.32 8.62 -15.46
CA SER A 66 -8.41 9.50 -16.16
C SER A 66 -6.96 9.22 -15.79
N ILE A 67 -6.06 9.52 -16.71
CA ILE A 67 -4.63 9.61 -16.44
C ILE A 67 -4.26 11.08 -16.33
N ILE A 68 -3.60 11.46 -15.25
CA ILE A 68 -3.06 12.80 -15.06
C ILE A 68 -1.56 12.74 -15.36
N HIS A 69 -1.15 13.39 -16.43
CA HIS A 69 0.27 13.58 -16.75
C HIS A 69 0.77 14.82 -16.00
N TYR A 70 1.69 14.60 -15.06
CA TYR A 70 2.31 15.66 -14.28
C TYR A 70 3.62 16.10 -14.92
N GLN A 71 3.65 17.33 -15.42
CA GLN A 71 4.82 17.87 -16.08
C GLN A 71 5.73 18.63 -15.09
N VAL A 72 7.03 18.70 -15.43
CA VAL A 72 8.05 19.36 -14.59
C VAL A 72 7.81 20.88 -14.47
N ASN A 73 7.13 21.48 -15.45
CA ASN A 73 6.74 22.90 -15.41
C ASN A 73 5.59 23.20 -14.45
N GLY A 74 5.00 22.17 -13.82
CA GLY A 74 3.87 22.28 -12.89
C GLY A 74 2.49 22.21 -13.55
N GLU A 75 2.41 22.05 -14.88
CA GLU A 75 1.16 21.83 -15.59
C GLU A 75 0.73 20.36 -15.46
N ASN A 76 -0.56 20.15 -15.18
CA ASN A 76 -1.17 18.82 -15.10
C ASN A 76 -2.12 18.67 -16.28
N ASN A 77 -1.92 17.63 -17.11
CA ASN A 77 -2.86 17.30 -18.18
C ASN A 77 -3.69 16.07 -17.77
N LYS A 78 -4.98 16.27 -17.49
CA LYS A 78 -5.93 15.19 -17.16
C LYS A 78 -6.59 14.66 -18.44
N ILE A 79 -6.35 13.39 -18.73
CA ILE A 79 -6.75 12.72 -19.97
C ILE A 79 -7.68 11.56 -19.62
N PRO A 80 -8.99 11.63 -19.96
CA PRO A 80 -9.89 10.49 -19.83
C PRO A 80 -9.39 9.30 -20.64
N ILE A 81 -9.43 8.08 -20.09
CA ILE A 81 -8.93 6.89 -20.81
C ILE A 81 -9.84 6.50 -21.99
N SER A 82 -11.10 6.95 -21.97
CA SER A 82 -12.06 6.90 -23.07
C SER A 82 -11.59 7.67 -24.31
N ASN A 83 -10.71 8.66 -24.15
CA ASN A 83 -10.21 9.47 -25.25
C ASN A 83 -9.31 8.63 -26.16
N LYS A 84 -9.81 8.34 -27.36
CA LYS A 84 -9.11 7.54 -28.38
C LYS A 84 -7.76 8.12 -28.79
N ASN A 85 -7.53 9.42 -28.64
CA ASN A 85 -6.26 10.09 -28.92
C ASN A 85 -5.60 10.63 -27.64
N GLY A 86 -5.94 10.06 -26.48
CA GLY A 86 -5.39 10.49 -25.19
C GLY A 86 -3.90 10.22 -25.08
N THR A 87 -3.46 9.02 -25.46
CA THR A 87 -2.05 8.58 -25.37
C THR A 87 -1.10 9.41 -26.22
N SER A 88 -1.55 9.92 -27.38
CA SER A 88 -0.74 10.79 -28.24
C SER A 88 -0.50 12.19 -27.66
N GLN A 89 -1.14 12.55 -26.55
CA GLN A 89 -0.91 13.81 -25.83
C GLN A 89 0.23 13.69 -24.80
N ILE A 90 0.81 12.51 -24.64
CA ILE A 90 1.91 12.25 -23.71
C ILE A 90 3.14 11.87 -24.52
N GLU A 91 4.12 12.75 -24.48
CA GLU A 91 5.45 12.51 -25.00
C GLU A 91 6.34 12.02 -23.86
N LEU A 92 6.84 10.79 -23.99
CA LEU A 92 7.72 10.19 -22.99
C LEU A 92 9.19 10.33 -23.40
N THR A 93 10.03 10.69 -22.44
CA THR A 93 11.49 10.51 -22.53
C THR A 93 11.83 9.02 -22.41
N THR A 94 13.09 8.63 -22.57
CA THR A 94 13.49 7.21 -22.43
C THR A 94 13.57 6.70 -20.98
N ASP A 95 13.39 7.59 -20.00
CA ASP A 95 13.45 7.28 -18.56
C ASP A 95 12.23 6.48 -18.09
N GLN A 96 12.35 5.79 -16.95
CA GLN A 96 11.25 4.99 -16.38
C GLN A 96 9.95 5.81 -16.20
N ILE A 97 8.82 5.21 -16.56
CA ILE A 97 7.48 5.75 -16.27
C ILE A 97 7.10 5.38 -14.84
N VAL A 98 6.78 6.39 -14.04
CA VAL A 98 6.26 6.20 -12.68
C VAL A 98 4.76 6.47 -12.69
N VAL A 99 3.96 5.45 -12.35
CA VAL A 99 2.50 5.52 -12.30
C VAL A 99 2.03 5.39 -10.86
N ILE A 100 1.33 6.37 -10.32
CA ILE A 100 0.82 6.36 -8.95
C ILE A 100 -0.69 6.19 -8.95
N ILE A 101 -1.20 5.28 -8.13
CA ILE A 101 -2.62 4.91 -8.05
C ILE A 101 -3.11 5.07 -6.61
N HIS A 102 -4.17 5.85 -6.44
CA HIS A 102 -4.78 6.10 -5.15
C HIS A 102 -5.75 5.01 -4.69
N GLY A 103 -6.18 5.11 -3.44
CA GLY A 103 -7.11 4.18 -2.79
C GLY A 103 -8.57 4.62 -2.78
N TRP A 104 -9.34 3.96 -1.92
CA TRP A 104 -10.75 4.29 -1.63
C TRP A 104 -10.88 5.69 -1.01
N LYS A 105 -11.94 6.43 -1.38
CA LYS A 105 -12.20 7.82 -0.93
C LYS A 105 -11.07 8.82 -1.19
N ASP A 106 -10.30 8.59 -2.24
CA ASP A 106 -9.17 9.44 -2.62
C ASP A 106 -9.22 9.83 -4.11
N SER A 107 -8.25 10.60 -4.60
CA SER A 107 -8.16 11.05 -6.00
C SER A 107 -6.73 11.11 -6.51
N GLY A 108 -6.57 10.99 -7.84
CA GLY A 108 -5.29 11.19 -8.52
C GLY A 108 -4.70 12.59 -8.35
N MET A 109 -5.48 13.55 -7.85
CA MET A 109 -5.05 14.91 -7.51
C MET A 109 -4.73 15.12 -6.02
N ALA A 110 -4.76 14.07 -5.20
CA ALA A 110 -4.48 14.17 -3.76
C ALA A 110 -3.11 14.77 -3.47
N GLU A 111 -2.99 15.48 -2.34
CA GLU A 111 -1.75 16.18 -1.97
C GLU A 111 -0.56 15.24 -1.86
N TRP A 112 -0.76 14.03 -1.33
CA TRP A 112 0.32 13.04 -1.19
C TRP A 112 0.82 12.54 -2.54
N ILE A 113 -0.05 12.39 -3.55
CA ILE A 113 0.34 12.01 -4.92
C ILE A 113 1.18 13.13 -5.53
N GLN A 114 0.68 14.37 -5.45
CA GLN A 114 1.42 15.53 -5.98
C GLN A 114 2.78 15.67 -5.30
N HIS A 115 2.85 15.43 -3.99
CA HIS A 115 4.09 15.47 -3.22
C HIS A 115 5.06 14.35 -3.65
N MET A 116 4.56 13.12 -3.80
CA MET A 116 5.38 11.98 -4.25
C MET A 116 5.90 12.21 -5.67
N ILE A 117 5.07 12.69 -6.59
CA ILE A 117 5.45 13.04 -7.96
C ILE A 117 6.53 14.11 -7.98
N LYS A 118 6.32 15.21 -7.25
CA LYS A 118 7.34 16.27 -7.13
C LYS A 118 8.64 15.70 -6.58
N THR A 119 8.57 14.76 -5.65
CA THR A 119 9.75 14.09 -5.08
C THR A 119 10.49 13.26 -6.15
N TYR A 120 9.77 12.48 -6.96
CA TYR A 120 10.34 11.78 -8.12
C TYR A 120 11.00 12.72 -9.13
N GLN A 121 10.34 13.84 -9.45
CA GLN A 121 10.86 14.84 -10.38
C GLN A 121 12.17 15.46 -9.87
N THR A 122 12.33 15.66 -8.55
CA THR A 122 13.59 16.17 -7.99
C THR A 122 14.77 15.20 -8.09
N VAL A 123 14.52 13.90 -8.30
CA VAL A 123 15.57 12.90 -8.56
C VAL A 123 15.66 12.54 -10.05
N GLY A 124 15.10 13.38 -10.93
CA GLY A 124 15.20 13.26 -12.38
C GLY A 124 14.21 12.31 -13.04
N ARG A 125 13.20 11.79 -12.31
CA ARG A 125 12.14 10.96 -12.90
C ARG A 125 10.99 11.84 -13.37
N THR A 126 10.91 12.05 -14.68
CA THR A 126 10.03 13.06 -15.30
C THR A 126 8.78 12.47 -15.96
N ASN A 127 8.81 11.20 -16.35
CA ASN A 127 7.65 10.48 -16.90
C ASN A 127 6.69 10.07 -15.77
N THR A 128 6.07 11.06 -15.10
CA THR A 128 5.22 10.86 -13.92
C THR A 128 3.73 10.96 -14.24
N LEU A 129 3.00 9.88 -13.98
CA LEU A 129 1.56 9.75 -14.21
C LEU A 129 0.84 9.44 -12.89
N ALA A 130 -0.37 9.97 -12.73
CA ALA A 130 -1.31 9.49 -11.72
C ALA A 130 -2.56 8.91 -12.39
N VAL A 131 -3.07 7.82 -11.83
CA VAL A 131 -4.40 7.30 -12.17
C VAL A 131 -5.41 8.00 -11.27
N ASP A 132 -6.41 8.64 -11.87
CA ASP A 132 -7.54 9.23 -11.17
C ASP A 132 -8.81 8.43 -11.50
N TRP A 133 -9.24 7.62 -10.53
CA TRP A 133 -10.47 6.80 -10.57
C TRP A 133 -11.46 7.25 -9.48
N ALA A 134 -11.33 8.51 -9.04
CA ALA A 134 -12.10 9.11 -7.95
C ALA A 134 -13.62 8.92 -8.04
N PRO A 135 -14.30 9.01 -9.21
CA PRO A 135 -15.73 8.76 -9.29
C PRO A 135 -16.15 7.37 -8.78
N LEU A 136 -15.35 6.35 -9.06
CA LEU A 136 -15.56 4.97 -8.60
C LEU A 136 -15.07 4.78 -7.17
N ALA A 137 -13.91 5.33 -6.82
CA ALA A 137 -13.36 5.28 -5.46
C ALA A 137 -14.22 6.02 -4.42
N ALA A 138 -15.05 6.97 -4.85
CA ALA A 138 -15.97 7.72 -4.01
C ALA A 138 -17.22 6.94 -3.60
N GLN A 139 -17.47 5.77 -4.20
CA GLN A 139 -18.61 4.91 -3.84
C GLN A 139 -18.43 4.25 -2.45
N ASN A 140 -19.40 3.45 -2.01
CA ASN A 140 -19.19 2.63 -0.81
C ASN A 140 -18.04 1.62 -1.05
N TYR A 141 -17.51 1.04 0.02
CA TYR A 141 -16.32 0.18 -0.10
C TYR A 141 -16.56 -1.04 -0.98
N LEU A 142 -17.75 -1.63 -0.92
CA LEU A 142 -18.10 -2.82 -1.72
C LEU A 142 -18.02 -2.50 -3.22
N ASP A 143 -18.68 -1.44 -3.66
CA ASP A 143 -18.68 -1.04 -5.07
C ASP A 143 -17.27 -0.65 -5.55
N ALA A 144 -16.52 0.09 -4.72
CA ALA A 144 -15.15 0.49 -5.06
C ALA A 144 -14.18 -0.71 -5.14
N ALA A 145 -14.33 -1.69 -4.24
CA ALA A 145 -13.54 -2.92 -4.27
C ALA A 145 -13.89 -3.80 -5.48
N ALA A 146 -15.18 -3.91 -5.83
CA ALA A 146 -15.64 -4.64 -7.01
C ALA A 146 -15.10 -4.02 -8.30
N ALA A 147 -15.01 -2.68 -8.38
CA ALA A 147 -14.47 -1.98 -9.55
C ALA A 147 -12.96 -2.15 -9.76
N ALA A 148 -12.20 -2.58 -8.75
CA ALA A 148 -10.74 -2.58 -8.79
C ALA A 148 -10.15 -3.43 -9.95
N GLU A 149 -10.78 -4.56 -10.28
CA GLU A 149 -10.34 -5.43 -11.38
C GLU A 149 -10.45 -4.72 -12.73
N GLU A 150 -11.64 -4.25 -13.09
CA GLU A 150 -11.87 -3.63 -14.40
C GLU A 150 -11.12 -2.29 -14.52
N VAL A 151 -11.00 -1.51 -13.45
CA VAL A 151 -10.16 -0.30 -13.43
C VAL A 151 -8.71 -0.66 -13.79
N GLY A 152 -8.14 -1.70 -13.17
CA GLY A 152 -6.79 -2.16 -13.46
C GLY A 152 -6.62 -2.68 -14.89
N ASN A 153 -7.60 -3.42 -15.39
CA ASN A 153 -7.59 -3.91 -16.78
C ASN A 153 -7.60 -2.77 -17.80
N LEU A 154 -8.45 -1.77 -17.58
CA LEU A 154 -8.54 -0.58 -18.44
C LEU A 154 -7.26 0.25 -18.42
N ILE A 155 -6.65 0.45 -17.24
CA ILE A 155 -5.35 1.13 -17.11
C ILE A 155 -4.24 0.34 -17.81
N GLY A 156 -4.20 -0.98 -17.63
CA GLY A 156 -3.22 -1.85 -18.29
C GLY A 156 -3.30 -1.72 -19.81
N ASN A 157 -4.51 -1.80 -20.38
CA ASN A 157 -4.74 -1.63 -21.81
C ASN A 157 -4.34 -0.24 -22.31
N TRP A 158 -4.65 0.81 -21.54
CA TRP A 158 -4.29 2.17 -21.87
C TRP A 158 -2.76 2.38 -21.87
N LEU A 159 -2.04 1.83 -20.89
CA LEU A 159 -0.57 1.89 -20.82
C LEU A 159 0.09 1.11 -21.97
N LEU A 160 -0.47 -0.05 -22.35
CA LEU A 160 0.00 -0.80 -23.52
C LEU A 160 -0.10 0.02 -24.81
N LYS A 161 -1.16 0.82 -24.94
CA LYS A 161 -1.33 1.76 -26.04
C LYS A 161 -0.35 2.93 -25.94
N LEU A 162 -0.14 3.50 -24.75
CA LEU A 162 0.84 4.57 -24.54
C LEU A 162 2.24 4.15 -24.99
N LEU A 163 2.67 2.93 -24.63
CA LEU A 163 3.95 2.36 -25.06
C LEU A 163 4.03 2.13 -26.57
N LYS A 164 2.90 1.79 -27.22
CA LYS A 164 2.83 1.64 -28.67
C LYS A 164 3.00 2.98 -29.38
N ASP A 165 2.46 4.05 -28.82
CA ASP A 165 2.57 5.41 -29.37
C ASP A 165 3.95 6.04 -29.08
N ASN A 166 4.67 5.52 -28.07
CA ASN A 166 6.02 5.95 -27.68
C ASN A 166 7.06 4.85 -27.92
N ILE A 167 7.25 4.43 -29.18
CA ILE A 167 8.11 3.29 -29.54
C ILE A 167 9.59 3.43 -29.12
N GLN A 168 10.06 4.65 -28.87
CA GLN A 168 11.40 4.91 -28.37
C GLN A 168 11.58 4.58 -26.88
N HIS A 169 10.48 4.41 -26.13
CA HIS A 169 10.52 4.11 -24.71
C HIS A 169 10.94 2.65 -24.45
N SER A 170 11.73 2.42 -23.40
CA SER A 170 12.24 1.09 -23.04
C SER A 170 11.17 0.11 -22.50
N GLY A 171 9.94 0.58 -22.33
CA GLY A 171 8.86 -0.15 -21.64
C GLY A 171 9.01 -0.24 -20.11
N ASN A 172 10.03 0.39 -19.51
CA ASN A 172 10.24 0.35 -18.06
C ASN A 172 9.16 1.16 -17.30
N ILE A 173 8.19 0.44 -16.72
CA ILE A 173 7.10 1.00 -15.91
C ILE A 173 7.28 0.56 -14.46
N HIS A 174 7.18 1.52 -13.54
CA HIS A 174 7.00 1.30 -12.11
C HIS A 174 5.63 1.81 -11.67
N MET A 175 4.78 0.91 -11.20
CA MET A 175 3.47 1.26 -10.65
C MET A 175 3.51 1.24 -9.12
N LEU A 176 3.03 2.30 -8.49
CA LEU A 176 2.82 2.40 -7.05
C LEU A 176 1.33 2.50 -6.79
N GLY A 177 0.79 1.56 -6.03
CA GLY A 177 -0.62 1.55 -5.69
C GLY A 177 -0.82 1.58 -4.18
N HIS A 178 -1.57 2.55 -3.67
CA HIS A 178 -1.96 2.61 -2.26
C HIS A 178 -3.34 1.99 -2.05
N SER A 179 -3.52 1.23 -0.95
CA SER A 179 -4.84 0.68 -0.60
C SER A 179 -5.41 -0.20 -1.73
N LEU A 180 -6.65 0.05 -2.19
CA LEU A 180 -7.24 -0.58 -3.38
C LEU A 180 -6.40 -0.36 -4.64
N GLY A 181 -5.68 0.76 -4.73
CA GLY A 181 -4.75 1.07 -5.82
C GLY A 181 -3.64 0.02 -5.99
N ALA A 182 -3.24 -0.67 -4.91
CA ALA A 182 -2.26 -1.77 -4.99
C ALA A 182 -2.80 -2.95 -5.81
N HIS A 183 -4.09 -3.28 -5.63
CA HIS A 183 -4.75 -4.33 -6.39
C HIS A 183 -4.99 -3.90 -7.84
N ILE A 184 -5.40 -2.64 -8.07
CA ILE A 184 -5.50 -2.05 -9.41
C ILE A 184 -4.17 -2.17 -10.18
N ALA A 185 -3.03 -1.90 -9.53
CA ALA A 185 -1.71 -2.10 -10.13
C ALA A 185 -1.46 -3.58 -10.48
N GLY A 186 -1.83 -4.51 -9.60
CA GLY A 186 -1.73 -5.95 -9.84
C GLY A 186 -2.56 -6.41 -11.05
N PHE A 187 -3.80 -5.93 -11.19
CA PHE A 187 -4.66 -6.23 -12.34
C PHE A 187 -4.11 -5.65 -13.65
N ALA A 188 -3.54 -4.44 -13.62
CA ALA A 188 -2.81 -3.89 -14.76
C ALA A 188 -1.60 -4.79 -15.14
N GLY A 189 -0.87 -5.32 -14.16
CA GLY A 189 0.17 -6.32 -14.33
C GLY A 189 -0.31 -7.58 -15.07
N LYS A 190 -1.43 -8.15 -14.64
CA LYS A 190 -2.07 -9.31 -15.29
C LYS A 190 -2.48 -9.01 -16.74
N THR A 191 -2.97 -7.79 -17.01
CA THR A 191 -3.28 -7.35 -18.37
C THR A 191 -2.04 -7.32 -19.26
N PHE A 192 -0.89 -6.83 -18.76
CA PHE A 192 0.38 -6.91 -19.50
C PHE A 192 0.77 -8.36 -19.81
N LYS A 193 0.65 -9.26 -18.83
CA LYS A 193 0.97 -10.68 -19.01
C LYS A 193 0.12 -11.36 -20.06
N SER A 194 -1.16 -10.99 -20.17
CA SER A 194 -2.08 -11.56 -21.16
C SER A 194 -1.59 -11.39 -22.61
N VAL A 195 -0.74 -10.39 -22.86
CA VAL A 195 -0.11 -10.11 -24.16
C VAL A 195 1.39 -10.41 -24.17
N SER A 196 1.86 -11.27 -23.27
CA SER A 196 3.27 -11.66 -23.12
C SER A 196 4.22 -10.46 -22.92
N LYS A 197 3.74 -9.43 -22.22
CA LYS A 197 4.54 -8.31 -21.73
C LYS A 197 4.55 -8.32 -20.20
N GLU A 198 5.45 -7.56 -19.61
CA GLU A 198 5.62 -7.52 -18.16
C GLU A 198 5.89 -6.08 -17.70
N ILE A 199 5.23 -5.67 -16.61
CA ILE A 199 5.55 -4.43 -15.90
C ILE A 199 6.85 -4.65 -15.12
N HIS A 200 7.74 -3.66 -15.11
CA HIS A 200 9.05 -3.84 -14.48
C HIS A 200 8.96 -3.90 -12.95
N ARG A 201 8.19 -2.99 -12.33
CA ARG A 201 8.02 -2.99 -10.87
C ARG A 201 6.59 -2.62 -10.48
N ILE A 202 6.02 -3.36 -9.53
CA ILE A 202 4.82 -2.96 -8.79
C ILE A 202 5.18 -2.82 -7.32
N THR A 203 4.77 -1.71 -6.71
CA THR A 203 4.87 -1.47 -5.28
C THR A 203 3.47 -1.29 -4.69
N GLY A 204 3.03 -2.24 -3.86
CA GLY A 204 1.83 -2.12 -3.04
C GLY A 204 2.12 -1.36 -1.76
N LEU A 205 1.47 -0.22 -1.57
CA LEU A 205 1.56 0.61 -0.37
C LEU A 205 0.34 0.32 0.51
N ASP A 206 0.53 -0.56 1.49
CA ASP A 206 -0.49 -1.06 2.42
C ASP A 206 -1.77 -1.52 1.71
N ALA A 207 -1.64 -2.51 0.83
CA ALA A 207 -2.74 -3.04 0.03
C ALA A 207 -3.94 -3.47 0.90
N SER A 208 -5.16 -3.12 0.49
CA SER A 208 -6.36 -3.34 1.30
C SER A 208 -6.66 -4.81 1.56
N ALA A 209 -6.88 -5.19 2.82
CA ALA A 209 -7.27 -6.54 3.22
C ALA A 209 -8.78 -6.84 3.15
N PRO A 210 -9.71 -5.91 3.46
CA PRO A 210 -11.14 -6.24 3.43
C PRO A 210 -11.61 -6.63 2.03
N LEU A 211 -12.31 -7.77 1.91
CA LEU A 211 -12.76 -8.40 0.66
C LEU A 211 -11.65 -9.01 -0.24
N PHE A 212 -10.38 -8.87 0.14
CA PHE A 212 -9.23 -9.45 -0.59
C PHE A 212 -8.46 -10.49 0.23
N GLU A 213 -8.27 -10.28 1.53
CA GLU A 213 -7.64 -11.22 2.47
C GLU A 213 -8.65 -11.82 3.45
N TYR A 214 -9.59 -11.01 3.91
CA TYR A 214 -10.59 -11.44 4.88
C TYR A 214 -11.98 -10.87 4.52
N PRO A 215 -13.06 -11.58 4.88
CA PRO A 215 -13.08 -12.79 5.71
C PRO A 215 -12.58 -14.05 4.99
N PHE A 216 -12.49 -14.01 3.65
CA PHE A 216 -11.91 -15.06 2.84
C PHE A 216 -10.80 -14.50 1.94
N LYS A 217 -9.66 -15.19 1.88
CA LYS A 217 -8.53 -14.77 1.05
C LYS A 217 -8.82 -15.08 -0.41
N GLN A 218 -8.84 -14.04 -1.22
CA GLN A 218 -9.06 -14.15 -2.66
C GLN A 218 -7.90 -14.89 -3.35
N PRO A 219 -8.18 -15.62 -4.45
CA PRO A 219 -7.13 -16.23 -5.26
C PRO A 219 -6.24 -15.14 -5.88
N GLU A 220 -5.02 -15.50 -6.28
CA GLU A 220 -4.05 -14.56 -6.86
C GLU A 220 -4.54 -13.87 -8.13
N SER A 221 -5.50 -14.45 -8.85
CA SER A 221 -6.15 -13.80 -9.98
C SER A 221 -6.92 -12.54 -9.60
N ASN A 222 -7.39 -12.43 -8.35
CA ASN A 222 -8.35 -11.43 -7.88
C ASN A 222 -7.74 -10.43 -6.87
N ARG A 223 -6.42 -10.30 -6.86
CA ARG A 223 -5.68 -9.37 -5.99
C ARG A 223 -4.27 -9.15 -6.52
N LEU A 224 -3.51 -8.25 -5.89
CA LEU A 224 -2.07 -8.18 -6.08
C LEU A 224 -1.40 -9.52 -5.69
N CYS A 225 -0.47 -10.00 -6.50
CA CYS A 225 0.39 -11.13 -6.16
C CYS A 225 1.83 -10.95 -6.67
N ASN A 226 2.73 -11.79 -6.16
CA ASN A 226 4.17 -11.74 -6.42
C ASN A 226 4.54 -11.96 -7.88
N THR A 227 3.61 -12.44 -8.71
CA THR A 227 3.86 -12.62 -10.14
C THR A 227 3.44 -11.42 -10.99
N ASP A 228 2.70 -10.43 -10.50
CA ASP A 228 2.06 -9.42 -11.38
C ASP A 228 3.03 -8.50 -12.15
N ALA A 229 4.31 -8.49 -11.76
CA ALA A 229 5.38 -7.77 -12.43
C ALA A 229 6.69 -8.56 -12.34
N PHE A 230 7.73 -8.09 -13.03
CA PHE A 230 9.09 -8.62 -12.88
C PHE A 230 9.56 -8.52 -11.42
N SER A 231 9.27 -7.38 -10.77
CA SER A 231 9.50 -7.14 -9.35
C SER A 231 8.21 -6.70 -8.66
N VAL A 232 7.75 -7.40 -7.63
CA VAL A 232 6.60 -6.99 -6.80
C VAL A 232 7.03 -6.81 -5.35
N GLU A 233 6.83 -5.60 -4.82
CA GLU A 233 7.10 -5.25 -3.43
C GLU A 233 5.81 -4.83 -2.73
N ALA A 234 5.69 -5.15 -1.44
CA ALA A 234 4.59 -4.68 -0.60
C ALA A 234 5.12 -4.04 0.68
N TYR A 235 4.56 -2.89 1.06
CA TYR A 235 4.89 -2.18 2.30
C TYR A 235 3.68 -2.22 3.21
N HIS A 236 3.81 -2.90 4.33
CA HIS A 236 2.74 -3.14 5.30
C HIS A 236 2.87 -2.16 6.47
N THR A 237 1.84 -1.34 6.69
CA THR A 237 1.80 -0.35 7.77
C THR A 237 0.54 -0.43 8.62
N CYS A 238 -0.52 -1.12 8.19
CA CYS A 238 -1.77 -1.22 8.92
C CYS A 238 -2.35 -2.65 8.90
N ILE A 239 -1.53 -3.67 9.20
CA ILE A 239 -1.98 -5.06 9.13
C ILE A 239 -3.08 -5.37 10.16
N LYS A 240 -3.78 -6.49 9.97
CA LYS A 240 -4.95 -6.97 10.75
C LYS A 240 -6.26 -6.24 10.48
N PHE A 241 -6.27 -4.99 10.02
CA PHE A 241 -7.52 -4.28 9.74
C PHE A 241 -7.54 -3.79 8.29
N VAL A 242 -6.85 -2.69 8.01
CA VAL A 242 -6.96 -2.06 6.68
C VAL A 242 -6.03 -2.75 5.68
N GLY A 243 -4.79 -3.00 6.06
CA GLY A 243 -3.75 -3.55 5.21
C GLY A 243 -3.64 -5.08 5.27
N PHE A 244 -3.19 -5.67 4.17
CA PHE A 244 -2.88 -7.10 4.06
C PHE A 244 -1.88 -7.53 5.12
N ASN A 245 -2.16 -8.62 5.82
CA ASN A 245 -1.28 -9.20 6.83
C ASN A 245 -0.31 -10.21 6.23
N SER A 246 -0.80 -11.07 5.35
CA SER A 246 0.02 -12.06 4.64
C SER A 246 0.95 -11.39 3.62
N PRO A 247 2.09 -12.04 3.30
CA PRO A 247 2.89 -11.69 2.14
C PRO A 247 2.06 -11.60 0.86
N LEU A 248 2.34 -10.56 0.06
CA LEU A 248 1.74 -10.24 -1.23
C LEU A 248 2.76 -10.18 -2.36
N GLY A 249 3.96 -9.67 -2.08
CA GLY A 249 5.01 -9.46 -3.07
C GLY A 249 6.04 -10.59 -3.11
N GLN A 250 7.05 -10.41 -3.96
CA GLN A 250 8.32 -11.13 -3.79
C GLN A 250 9.10 -10.56 -2.60
N GLN A 251 8.87 -9.29 -2.26
CA GLN A 251 9.48 -8.66 -1.10
C GLN A 251 8.43 -7.93 -0.29
N ASP A 252 8.23 -8.34 0.95
CA ASP A 252 7.27 -7.73 1.86
C ASP A 252 8.00 -7.00 2.97
N TYR A 253 7.72 -5.71 3.13
CA TYR A 253 8.34 -4.81 4.08
C TYR A 253 7.35 -4.43 5.18
N TYR A 254 7.53 -4.98 6.37
CA TYR A 254 6.75 -4.66 7.56
C TYR A 254 7.35 -3.45 8.27
N VAL A 255 6.81 -2.27 7.97
CA VAL A 255 7.31 -1.00 8.49
C VAL A 255 6.88 -0.85 9.95
N ASN A 256 7.86 -0.66 10.84
CA ASN A 256 7.68 -0.67 12.29
C ASN A 256 6.96 -1.94 12.77
N ASN A 257 7.31 -3.09 12.18
CA ASN A 257 6.67 -4.41 12.36
C ASN A 257 5.25 -4.53 11.76
N GLY A 258 4.81 -3.54 10.98
CA GLY A 258 3.55 -3.54 10.25
C GLY A 258 2.30 -3.48 11.13
N GLY A 259 2.43 -3.27 12.44
CA GLY A 259 1.33 -3.31 13.39
C GLY A 259 0.15 -2.41 13.00
N PRO A 260 -1.07 -2.66 13.54
CA PRO A 260 -2.29 -1.96 13.12
C PRO A 260 -2.24 -0.45 13.35
N ILE A 261 -1.46 -0.01 14.35
CA ILE A 261 -1.24 1.41 14.65
C ILE A 261 0.26 1.71 14.55
N GLN A 262 0.64 2.57 13.61
CA GLN A 262 2.01 3.04 13.45
C GLN A 262 2.42 4.00 14.57
N PRO A 263 3.72 4.09 14.91
CA PRO A 263 4.23 5.17 15.74
C PRO A 263 3.78 6.55 15.22
N GLY A 264 3.29 7.41 16.10
CA GLY A 264 2.77 8.74 15.74
C GLY A 264 1.28 8.78 15.37
N CYS A 265 0.65 7.64 15.08
CA CYS A 265 -0.78 7.55 14.74
C CYS A 265 -1.72 7.37 15.94
N THR A 266 -1.25 7.61 17.17
CA THR A 266 -2.02 7.42 18.42
C THR A 266 -2.79 8.66 18.86
N LYS A 267 -2.72 9.76 18.09
CA LYS A 267 -3.36 11.04 18.43
C LYS A 267 -4.83 11.15 17.98
N GLY A 268 -5.32 10.16 17.24
CA GLY A 268 -6.69 10.13 16.74
C GLY A 268 -7.73 10.11 17.86
N THR A 269 -8.90 10.63 17.56
CA THR A 269 -10.06 10.72 18.45
C THR A 269 -10.80 9.40 18.59
N ASP A 270 -10.67 8.50 17.61
CA ASP A 270 -11.17 7.13 17.64
C ASP A 270 -10.22 6.14 16.92
N PHE A 271 -10.55 4.85 16.96
CA PHE A 271 -9.72 3.79 16.39
C PHE A 271 -9.65 3.84 14.85
N ILE A 272 -10.71 4.28 14.17
CA ILE A 272 -10.75 4.37 12.71
C ILE A 272 -9.79 5.46 12.22
N GLU A 273 -9.74 6.60 12.92
CA GLU A 273 -8.78 7.67 12.63
C GLU A 273 -7.33 7.18 12.79
N MET A 274 -7.05 6.38 13.83
CA MET A 274 -5.72 5.79 14.04
C MET A 274 -5.34 4.78 12.94
N LEU A 275 -6.30 3.96 12.49
CA LEU A 275 -6.12 3.05 11.37
C LEU A 275 -5.86 3.80 10.05
N ASN A 276 -6.61 4.87 9.78
CA ASN A 276 -6.41 5.70 8.60
C ASN A 276 -5.02 6.32 8.59
N CYS A 277 -4.57 6.93 9.70
CA CYS A 277 -3.21 7.45 9.79
C CYS A 277 -2.16 6.36 9.48
N SER A 278 -2.33 5.16 10.04
CA SER A 278 -1.40 4.04 9.86
C SER A 278 -1.41 3.50 8.42
N HIS A 279 -2.57 3.52 7.77
CA HIS A 279 -2.75 3.11 6.38
C HIS A 279 -2.08 4.09 5.40
N PHE A 280 -2.19 5.40 5.65
CA PHE A 280 -1.54 6.45 4.86
C PHE A 280 -0.02 6.51 5.09
N TYR A 281 0.46 6.05 6.26
CA TYR A 281 1.90 6.04 6.57
C TYR A 281 2.75 5.28 5.54
N SER A 282 2.18 4.31 4.82
CA SER A 282 2.89 3.55 3.78
C SER A 282 3.42 4.44 2.65
N HIS A 283 2.60 5.32 2.08
CA HIS A 283 3.03 6.22 1.03
C HIS A 283 3.90 7.37 1.57
N GLU A 284 3.71 7.79 2.83
CA GLU A 284 4.58 8.79 3.48
C GLU A 284 5.99 8.24 3.67
N PHE A 285 6.11 7.03 4.23
CA PHE A 285 7.36 6.32 4.39
C PHE A 285 8.04 6.14 3.03
N TYR A 286 7.33 5.59 2.04
CA TYR A 286 7.88 5.35 0.71
C TYR A 286 8.39 6.65 0.07
N THR A 287 7.62 7.75 0.16
CA THR A 287 8.04 9.05 -0.39
C THR A 287 9.38 9.52 0.19
N LYS A 288 9.64 9.31 1.48
CA LYS A 288 10.92 9.65 2.11
C LYS A 288 12.10 8.86 1.54
N THR A 289 11.85 7.63 1.08
CA THR A 289 12.89 6.75 0.51
C THR A 289 13.32 7.16 -0.91
N ILE A 290 12.50 7.92 -1.64
CA ILE A 290 12.83 8.36 -3.01
C ILE A 290 14.15 9.14 -3.03
N ARG A 291 14.40 9.97 -2.00
CA ARG A 291 15.63 10.76 -1.87
C ARG A 291 16.68 10.14 -0.95
N SER A 292 16.45 8.93 -0.41
CA SER A 292 17.29 8.37 0.65
C SER A 292 17.37 6.84 0.57
N SER A 293 18.60 6.33 0.64
CA SER A 293 18.88 4.89 0.74
C SER A 293 19.18 4.45 2.18
N SER A 294 18.90 5.29 3.17
CA SER A 294 19.28 5.04 4.57
C SER A 294 18.35 4.06 5.32
N TYR A 295 17.25 3.64 4.69
CA TYR A 295 16.27 2.76 5.31
C TYR A 295 16.67 1.30 5.11
N ILE A 296 17.41 0.76 6.08
CA ILE A 296 17.85 -0.64 6.06
C ILE A 296 16.76 -1.53 6.64
N ALA A 297 16.35 -2.54 5.87
CA ALA A 297 15.45 -3.59 6.31
C ALA A 297 16.23 -4.89 6.58
N ILE A 298 15.78 -5.62 7.59
CA ILE A 298 16.35 -6.91 8.03
C ILE A 298 15.29 -8.00 7.91
N GLU A 299 15.67 -9.23 7.62
CA GLU A 299 14.68 -10.33 7.57
C GLU A 299 13.95 -10.48 8.92
N CYS A 300 12.61 -10.53 8.90
CA CYS A 300 11.79 -10.44 10.12
C CYS A 300 11.99 -11.59 11.13
N ASN A 301 12.61 -12.70 10.72
CA ASN A 301 12.81 -13.90 11.53
C ASN A 301 14.24 -14.08 12.07
N GLU A 302 15.17 -13.17 11.77
CA GLU A 302 16.53 -13.28 12.32
C GLU A 302 16.59 -12.80 13.77
N GLN A 303 17.07 -13.68 14.67
CA GLN A 303 17.42 -13.29 16.04
C GLN A 303 18.46 -12.15 15.99
N LEU A 304 18.28 -11.13 16.85
CA LEU A 304 19.09 -9.91 16.97
C LEU A 304 20.62 -10.13 17.13
N PHE A 305 21.14 -11.35 17.16
CA PHE A 305 22.55 -11.67 17.40
C PHE A 305 23.25 -12.48 16.28
N SER A 306 22.60 -12.69 15.14
CA SER A 306 23.22 -13.30 13.94
C SER A 306 24.28 -12.36 13.32
N GLN A 307 25.50 -12.85 13.09
CA GLN A 307 26.59 -12.12 12.41
C GLN A 307 26.43 -12.07 10.87
N TYR A 308 25.36 -12.67 10.32
CA TYR A 308 25.13 -12.84 8.89
C TYR A 308 23.75 -12.33 8.45
N ARG A 309 23.31 -11.18 8.98
CA ARG A 309 22.01 -10.60 8.62
C ARG A 309 21.95 -10.27 7.13
N LYS A 310 20.99 -10.85 6.41
CA LYS A 310 20.66 -10.35 5.07
C LYS A 310 19.96 -9.00 5.22
N THR A 311 20.63 -7.93 4.81
CA THR A 311 20.09 -6.58 4.83
C THR A 311 19.78 -6.12 3.41
N VAL A 312 18.65 -5.44 3.23
CA VAL A 312 18.28 -4.78 1.98
C VAL A 312 17.96 -3.31 2.24
N ILE A 313 18.05 -2.49 1.20
CA ILE A 313 17.54 -1.12 1.24
C ILE A 313 16.03 -1.21 1.00
N ALA A 314 15.23 -0.63 1.88
CA ALA A 314 13.80 -0.46 1.69
C ALA A 314 13.51 0.82 0.91
N GLY A 315 12.43 0.78 0.12
CA GLY A 315 11.86 1.90 -0.60
C GLY A 315 12.22 1.96 -2.07
N GLU A 316 12.20 3.16 -2.64
CA GLU A 316 12.43 3.41 -4.07
C GLU A 316 13.78 2.87 -4.58
N ASN A 317 14.81 2.98 -3.74
CA ASN A 317 16.16 2.53 -4.03
C ASN A 317 16.39 1.07 -3.60
N SER A 318 15.33 0.27 -3.56
CA SER A 318 15.43 -1.13 -3.17
C SER A 318 16.43 -1.88 -4.05
N ASN A 319 17.28 -2.66 -3.38
CA ASN A 319 18.26 -3.54 -4.01
C ASN A 319 17.94 -5.02 -3.73
N GLY A 320 16.71 -5.29 -3.30
CA GLY A 320 16.30 -6.63 -2.91
C GLY A 320 16.31 -7.60 -4.08
N THR A 321 16.31 -8.88 -3.73
CA THR A 321 16.38 -9.99 -4.69
C THR A 321 14.99 -10.33 -5.24
N SER A 322 14.91 -10.93 -6.43
CA SER A 322 13.67 -11.46 -7.03
C SER A 322 13.12 -12.72 -6.33
N THR A 323 13.41 -12.87 -5.03
CA THR A 323 13.09 -14.05 -4.23
C THR A 323 12.14 -13.65 -3.11
N ASP A 324 11.07 -14.42 -2.94
CA ASP A 324 10.10 -14.29 -1.85
C ASP A 324 10.82 -14.14 -0.50
N SER A 325 10.63 -13.01 0.18
CA SER A 325 11.31 -12.67 1.44
C SER A 325 10.52 -11.61 2.22
N GLN A 326 10.57 -11.70 3.55
CA GLN A 326 9.90 -10.76 4.46
C GLN A 326 10.92 -9.97 5.25
N TYR A 327 10.88 -8.65 5.15
CA TYR A 327 11.78 -7.74 5.81
C TYR A 327 11.03 -6.83 6.78
N CYS A 328 11.68 -6.52 7.88
CA CYS A 328 11.21 -5.60 8.90
C CYS A 328 12.10 -4.36 8.83
N VAL A 329 11.48 -3.19 8.73
CA VAL A 329 12.18 -1.90 8.64
C VAL A 329 11.67 -0.97 9.72
N ASN A 330 12.59 -0.28 10.40
CA ASN A 330 12.23 0.76 11.35
C ASN A 330 12.29 2.12 10.63
N ALA A 331 11.15 2.77 10.48
CA ALA A 331 11.04 4.04 9.78
C ALA A 331 11.51 5.24 10.62
N ASP A 332 11.56 5.09 11.95
CA ASP A 332 12.02 6.11 12.90
C ASP A 332 13.53 6.01 13.20
N ALA A 333 14.21 5.04 12.58
CA ALA A 333 15.64 4.82 12.73
C ALA A 333 16.47 5.82 11.91
N ASP A 334 16.29 7.11 12.16
CA ASP A 334 17.45 7.97 12.35
C ASP A 334 18.20 7.34 13.54
N PHE A 335 19.12 6.40 13.29
CA PHE A 335 19.92 5.71 14.32
C PHE A 335 20.75 6.67 15.22
N ASN A 336 20.61 7.98 15.05
CA ASN A 336 21.32 9.06 15.72
C ASN A 336 20.43 10.09 16.43
N ARG A 337 19.15 9.83 16.71
CA ARG A 337 18.38 10.68 17.63
C ARG A 337 18.09 9.94 18.93
N GLU A 338 18.79 10.34 19.99
CA GLU A 338 18.37 10.02 21.35
C GLU A 338 16.94 10.55 21.57
N PRO A 339 16.10 9.81 22.32
CA PRO A 339 14.75 10.26 22.65
C PRO A 339 14.84 11.50 23.54
N ILE A 340 14.15 12.56 23.15
CA ILE A 340 13.96 13.77 23.97
C ILE A 340 12.97 13.48 25.09
#